data_AF-A0A328BBK4-F1
#
_entry.id   AF-A0A328BBK4-F1
#
_cell.length_a   1.000
_cell.length_b   1.000
_cell.length_c   1.000
_cell.angle_alpha   90.00
_cell.angle_beta   90.00
_cell.angle_gamma   90.00
#
_symmetry.space_group_name_H-M   'P 1'
#
loop_
_entity.id
_entity.type
_entity.pdbx_description
1 polymer ?
#
loop_
_entity_poly.entity_id
_entity_poly.type
_entity_poly.pdbx_seq_one_letter_code
_entity_poly.pdbx_strand_id
1 'polypeptide(L)'
;MAQKENFLFDVVMPKIYGIGAAVVIIGALFKIEHWPGADVAIIAGLGTEALIFFLSAFQPQHKEPDWALVYPQLSEGYDPSTDSNSFAATDNSSKGLTRKLDDMLKDANVTPDAIKSLGEGLNRLSTTTSQLTTLGDATNATDEYTQRVRSAAQSLDNINVAYKQTAEAMSAMSSATADAKEYHLQVQNVTKNLGALNAVYEMELQDANTHLKSMNKFYGTLSQAMENLVSAGKDTEQFKDEVAKLTVNLNSLNRVYGNMLNAMRATS
;
A
#
# COMPACT_ATOMS: atom_id res chain seq x y z
N MET A 1 18.39 40.78 -22.31
CA MET A 1 19.22 41.06 -21.11
C MET A 1 19.45 39.72 -20.42
N ALA A 2 20.68 39.20 -20.44
CA ALA A 2 21.02 37.93 -19.81
C ALA A 2 20.99 38.11 -18.28
N GLN A 3 19.99 37.50 -17.63
CA GLN A 3 19.81 37.61 -16.19
C GLN A 3 20.77 36.64 -15.50
N LYS A 4 21.51 37.16 -14.52
CA LYS A 4 22.56 36.48 -13.77
C LYS A 4 21.98 35.22 -13.10
N GLU A 5 22.29 34.03 -13.61
CA GLU A 5 21.98 32.77 -12.91
C GLU A 5 22.64 32.82 -11.54
N ASN A 6 21.85 32.64 -10.49
CA ASN A 6 22.39 32.58 -9.15
C ASN A 6 22.98 31.19 -8.99
N PHE A 7 24.28 31.05 -9.22
CA PHE A 7 25.04 29.80 -9.11
C PHE A 7 24.69 28.97 -7.85
N LEU A 8 24.39 29.63 -6.74
CA LEU A 8 23.92 29.00 -5.50
C LEU A 8 22.57 28.29 -5.64
N PHE A 9 21.59 28.88 -6.32
CA PHE A 9 20.25 28.32 -6.41
C PHE A 9 20.10 27.35 -7.58
N ASP A 10 20.76 27.63 -8.71
CA ASP A 10 20.58 26.82 -9.92
C ASP A 10 21.53 25.61 -9.98
N VAL A 11 22.74 25.70 -9.40
CA VAL A 11 23.75 24.63 -9.47
C VAL A 11 23.94 23.91 -8.14
N VAL A 12 23.92 24.64 -7.01
CA VAL A 12 24.19 24.06 -5.69
C VAL A 12 22.92 23.45 -5.07
N MET A 13 21.75 24.06 -5.26
CA MET A 13 20.49 23.56 -4.69
C MET A 13 20.09 22.15 -5.18
N PRO A 14 20.15 21.82 -6.50
CA PRO A 14 19.87 20.46 -6.97
C PRO A 14 20.79 19.40 -6.37
N LYS A 15 22.06 19.76 -6.11
CA LYS A 15 23.03 18.86 -5.46
C LYS A 15 22.68 18.65 -3.98
N ILE A 16 22.23 19.68 -3.28
CA ILE A 16 21.78 19.58 -1.88
C ILE A 16 20.53 18.70 -1.78
N TYR A 17 19.55 18.84 -2.68
CA TYR A 17 18.39 17.94 -2.73
C TYR A 17 18.81 16.49 -2.99
N GLY A 18 19.73 16.25 -3.93
CA GLY A 18 20.24 14.91 -4.23
C GLY A 18 20.99 14.27 -3.05
N ILE A 19 21.79 15.05 -2.33
CA ILE A 19 22.52 14.57 -1.14
C ILE A 19 21.55 14.31 0.02
N GLY A 20 20.57 15.17 0.24
CA GLY A 20 19.51 14.99 1.25
C GLY A 20 18.70 13.72 1.02
N ALA A 21 18.21 13.53 -0.22
CA ALA A 21 17.46 12.34 -0.60
C ALA A 21 18.26 11.05 -0.40
N ALA A 22 19.56 11.05 -0.68
CA ALA A 22 20.42 9.89 -0.44
C ALA A 22 20.51 9.53 1.05
N VAL A 23 20.61 10.52 1.95
CA VAL A 23 20.63 10.30 3.41
C VAL A 23 19.29 9.74 3.91
N VAL A 24 18.17 10.22 3.37
CA VAL A 24 16.82 9.71 3.70
C VAL A 24 16.66 8.26 3.25
N ILE A 25 17.09 7.93 2.02
CA ILE A 25 17.01 6.56 1.49
C ILE A 25 17.84 5.59 2.33
N ILE A 26 19.03 5.99 2.78
CA ILE A 26 19.86 5.17 3.69
C ILE A 26 19.17 4.99 5.04
N GLY A 27 18.55 6.04 5.59
CA GLY A 27 17.77 5.96 6.84
C GLY A 27 16.57 5.02 6.72
N ALA A 28 15.85 5.06 5.60
CA ALA A 28 14.74 4.15 5.31
C ALA A 28 15.22 2.70 5.12
N LEU A 29 16.35 2.48 4.45
CA LEU A 29 16.95 1.16 4.27
C LEU A 29 17.28 0.52 5.63
N PHE A 30 17.90 1.27 6.54
CA PHE A 30 18.20 0.78 7.90
C PHE A 30 16.94 0.40 8.67
N LYS A 31 15.84 1.13 8.46
CA LYS A 31 14.55 0.84 9.09
C LYS A 31 13.90 -0.45 8.56
N ILE A 32 14.05 -0.74 7.26
CA ILE A 32 13.53 -1.97 6.63
C ILE A 32 14.34 -3.20 7.07
N GLU A 33 15.66 -3.09 7.12
CA GLU A 33 16.56 -4.19 7.50
C GLU A 33 16.68 -4.42 9.03
N HIS A 34 16.00 -3.60 9.85
CA HIS A 34 15.97 -3.72 11.32
C HIS A 34 17.37 -3.70 11.98
N TRP A 35 18.32 -2.97 11.41
CA TRP A 35 19.68 -2.87 11.96
C TRP A 35 19.70 -2.06 13.27
N PRO A 36 20.60 -2.38 14.21
CA PRO A 36 20.72 -1.63 15.46
C PRO A 36 21.08 -0.17 15.18
N GLY A 37 20.28 0.77 15.69
CA GLY A 37 20.41 2.20 15.40
C GLY A 37 19.53 2.74 14.26
N ALA A 38 18.65 1.90 13.68
CA ALA A 38 17.74 2.31 12.61
C ALA A 38 16.86 3.53 12.94
N ASP A 39 16.40 3.65 14.19
CA ASP A 39 15.61 4.80 14.62
C ASP A 39 16.40 6.10 14.59
N VAL A 40 17.68 6.07 14.93
CA VAL A 40 18.55 7.25 14.86
C VAL A 40 18.83 7.62 13.40
N ALA A 41 19.05 6.62 12.53
CA ALA A 41 19.31 6.83 11.12
C ALA A 41 18.11 7.44 10.38
N ILE A 42 16.88 6.99 10.67
CA ILE A 42 15.67 7.54 10.03
C ILE A 42 15.32 8.94 10.57
N ILE A 43 15.54 9.19 11.87
CA ILE A 43 15.37 10.53 12.45
C ILE A 43 16.36 11.52 11.83
N ALA A 44 17.62 11.12 11.64
CA ALA A 44 18.62 11.95 10.97
C ALA A 44 18.27 12.21 9.50
N GLY A 45 17.79 11.19 8.77
CA GLY A 45 17.33 11.32 7.39
C GLY A 45 16.16 12.28 7.24
N LEU A 46 15.06 12.03 7.95
CA LEU A 46 13.86 12.87 7.91
C LEU A 46 14.13 14.29 8.45
N GLY A 47 15.00 14.44 9.45
CA GLY A 47 15.43 15.74 9.95
C GLY A 47 16.22 16.55 8.91
N THR A 48 17.07 15.89 8.13
CA THR A 48 17.79 16.52 7.01
C THR A 48 16.81 16.98 5.93
N GLU A 49 15.81 16.16 5.60
CA GLU A 49 14.77 16.49 4.62
C GLU A 49 13.92 17.69 5.06
N ALA A 50 13.53 17.74 6.33
CA ALA A 50 12.78 18.86 6.90
C ALA A 50 13.55 20.20 6.78
N LEU A 51 14.86 20.18 7.01
CA LEU A 51 15.71 21.37 6.84
C LEU A 51 15.83 21.80 5.37
N ILE A 52 15.95 20.84 4.45
CA ILE A 52 16.05 21.12 3.03
C ILE A 52 14.74 21.71 2.48
N PHE A 53 13.58 21.16 2.86
CA PHE A 53 12.28 21.74 2.52
C PHE A 53 12.05 23.11 3.14
N PHE A 54 12.52 23.32 4.37
CA PHE A 54 12.44 24.64 4.98
C PHE A 54 13.26 25.68 4.20
N LEU A 55 14.46 25.31 3.75
CA LEU A 55 15.31 26.20 2.93
C LEU A 55 14.76 26.37 1.50
N SER A 56 14.07 25.37 0.94
CA SER A 56 13.45 25.46 -0.40
C SER A 56 12.33 26.48 -0.47
N ALA A 57 11.60 26.69 0.62
CA ALA A 57 10.51 27.67 0.69
C ALA A 57 10.99 29.13 0.45
N PHE A 58 12.27 29.42 0.67
CA PHE A 58 12.86 30.75 0.43
C PHE A 58 13.43 30.90 -0.99
N GLN A 59 13.33 29.87 -1.84
CA GLN A 59 13.83 29.95 -3.22
C GLN A 59 12.89 30.79 -4.10
N PRO A 60 13.42 31.72 -4.92
CA PRO A 60 12.60 32.46 -5.87
C PRO A 60 11.92 31.51 -6.87
N GLN A 61 10.62 31.67 -7.09
CA GLN A 61 9.86 30.92 -8.09
C GLN A 61 10.51 31.09 -9.47
N HIS A 62 10.87 29.98 -10.10
CA HIS A 62 11.41 29.96 -11.45
C HIS A 62 10.37 30.54 -12.40
N LYS A 63 10.71 31.63 -13.08
CA LYS A 63 9.86 32.18 -14.13
C LYS A 63 9.84 31.18 -15.27
N GLU A 64 8.65 30.69 -15.62
CA GLU A 64 8.50 29.85 -16.80
C GLU A 64 9.05 30.57 -18.04
N PRO A 65 9.69 29.85 -18.97
CA PRO A 65 10.16 30.43 -20.23
C PRO A 65 8.99 31.11 -20.94
N ASP A 66 9.20 32.34 -21.39
CA ASP A 66 8.17 33.11 -22.11
C ASP A 66 7.93 32.49 -23.50
N TRP A 67 7.02 31.50 -23.56
CA TRP A 67 6.69 30.76 -24.77
C TRP A 67 6.09 31.66 -25.87
N ALA A 68 5.69 32.90 -25.53
CA ALA A 68 5.24 33.91 -26.49
C ALA A 68 6.37 34.40 -27.42
N LEU A 69 7.65 34.25 -27.04
CA LEU A 69 8.77 34.55 -27.95
C LEU A 69 8.91 33.52 -29.08
N VAL A 70 8.49 32.27 -28.85
CA VAL A 70 8.66 31.16 -29.80
C VAL A 70 7.40 30.99 -30.66
N TYR A 71 6.22 31.34 -30.13
CA TYR A 71 4.94 31.27 -30.84
C TYR A 71 4.15 32.58 -30.70
N PRO A 72 4.39 33.58 -31.58
CA PRO A 72 3.71 34.88 -31.52
C PRO A 72 2.18 34.81 -31.71
N GLN A 73 1.66 33.68 -32.19
CA GLN A 73 0.24 33.39 -32.41
C GLN A 73 -0.58 33.22 -31.12
N LEU A 74 0.07 33.09 -29.95
CA LEU A 74 -0.58 32.95 -28.64
C LEU A 74 -0.57 34.25 -27.82
N SER A 75 -0.04 35.34 -28.39
CA SER A 75 -0.06 36.65 -27.73
C SER A 75 -1.48 37.25 -27.73
N GLU A 76 -1.87 37.84 -26.60
CA GLU A 76 -3.17 38.49 -26.40
C GLU A 76 -3.23 39.77 -27.26
N GLY A 77 -3.56 39.60 -28.55
CA GLY A 77 -3.51 40.66 -29.56
C GLY A 77 -3.31 40.18 -31.01
N TYR A 78 -3.21 38.87 -31.26
CA TYR A 78 -3.04 38.31 -32.60
C TYR A 78 -4.32 38.44 -33.45
N ASP A 79 -4.27 39.25 -34.51
CA ASP A 79 -5.28 39.32 -35.58
C ASP A 79 -4.84 38.45 -36.77
N PRO A 80 -5.56 37.36 -37.10
CA PRO A 80 -5.16 36.41 -38.13
C PRO A 80 -5.29 36.94 -39.57
N SER A 81 -5.76 38.17 -39.77
CA SER A 81 -6.04 38.71 -41.11
C SER A 81 -4.95 39.62 -41.69
N THR A 82 -3.99 40.10 -40.88
CA THR A 82 -2.99 41.09 -41.32
C THR A 82 -1.53 40.75 -41.03
N ASP A 83 -1.26 39.54 -40.53
CA ASP A 83 0.08 38.94 -40.36
C ASP A 83 1.16 39.92 -39.87
N SER A 84 0.77 40.85 -38.98
CA SER A 84 1.65 41.90 -38.45
C SER A 84 1.20 42.35 -37.06
N ASN A 85 2.13 42.32 -36.09
CA ASN A 85 1.94 42.88 -34.76
C ASN A 85 2.35 44.36 -34.76
N SER A 86 1.46 45.25 -35.23
CA SER A 86 1.69 46.69 -35.07
C SER A 86 0.51 47.39 -34.41
N PHE A 87 0.62 47.62 -33.10
CA PHE A 87 0.02 48.80 -32.48
C PHE A 87 0.86 50.02 -32.88
N ALA A 88 0.70 50.48 -34.12
CA ALA A 88 1.19 51.77 -34.56
C ALA A 88 0.04 52.78 -34.45
N ALA A 89 0.13 53.62 -33.42
CA ALA A 89 -0.74 54.75 -33.16
C ALA A 89 -1.05 55.55 -34.45
N THR A 90 -2.34 55.62 -34.81
CA THR A 90 -2.81 56.56 -35.83
C THR A 90 -3.50 57.73 -35.13
N ASP A 91 -2.84 58.86 -35.28
CA ASP A 91 -3.09 60.17 -34.72
C ASP A 91 -4.11 60.99 -35.54
N ASN A 92 -4.80 61.89 -34.83
CA ASN A 92 -5.47 63.10 -35.31
C ASN A 92 -6.74 63.03 -36.19
N SER A 93 -7.92 63.17 -35.55
CA SER A 93 -9.11 63.80 -36.17
C SER A 93 -10.10 64.43 -35.15
N SER A 94 -9.59 65.06 -34.09
CA SER A 94 -10.42 65.77 -33.09
C SER A 94 -10.68 67.25 -33.40
N LYS A 95 -10.13 67.80 -34.50
CA LYS A 95 -10.22 69.24 -34.83
C LYS A 95 -11.27 69.63 -35.88
N GLY A 96 -11.93 68.66 -36.53
CA GLY A 96 -12.86 68.92 -37.64
C GLY A 96 -14.34 69.06 -37.26
N LEU A 97 -14.77 68.44 -36.16
CA LEU A 97 -16.19 68.40 -35.77
C LEU A 97 -16.64 69.67 -35.05
N THR A 98 -15.81 70.22 -34.16
CA THR A 98 -16.20 71.36 -33.32
C THR A 98 -16.37 72.66 -34.11
N ARG A 99 -15.53 72.89 -35.14
CA ARG A 99 -15.64 74.09 -36.00
C ARG A 99 -16.84 74.04 -36.95
N LYS A 100 -17.13 72.88 -37.52
CA LYS A 100 -18.27 72.70 -38.44
C LYS A 100 -19.60 72.80 -37.71
N LEU A 101 -19.62 72.49 -36.40
CA LEU A 101 -20.78 72.65 -35.53
C LEU A 101 -20.96 74.11 -35.11
N ASP A 102 -19.87 74.84 -34.84
CA ASP A 102 -19.87 76.28 -34.53
C ASP A 102 -20.35 77.13 -35.73
N ASP A 103 -19.93 76.78 -36.95
CA ASP A 103 -20.41 77.43 -38.19
C ASP A 103 -21.91 77.14 -38.45
N MET A 104 -22.38 75.92 -38.19
CA MET A 104 -23.82 75.58 -38.30
C MET A 104 -24.68 76.24 -37.22
N LEU A 105 -24.14 76.47 -36.02
CA LEU A 105 -24.81 77.14 -34.91
C LEU A 105 -24.94 78.66 -35.15
N LYS A 106 -24.08 79.21 -36.01
CA LYS A 106 -24.04 80.63 -36.36
C LYS A 106 -24.92 80.98 -37.56
N ASP A 107 -25.12 80.02 -38.47
CA ASP A 107 -25.85 80.21 -39.74
C ASP A 107 -27.34 79.82 -39.64
N ALA A 108 -27.68 78.87 -38.75
CA ALA A 108 -29.07 78.60 -38.38
C ALA A 108 -29.46 79.52 -37.22
N ASN A 109 -30.43 80.41 -37.41
CA ASN A 109 -30.92 81.31 -36.36
C ASN A 109 -31.45 80.48 -35.18
N VAL A 110 -30.62 80.27 -34.15
CA VAL A 110 -30.89 79.34 -33.05
C VAL A 110 -31.95 79.95 -32.13
N THR A 111 -33.21 79.68 -32.44
CA THR A 111 -34.33 80.00 -31.56
C THR A 111 -34.20 79.17 -30.28
N PRO A 112 -34.43 79.74 -29.08
CA PRO A 112 -34.40 79.00 -27.80
C PRO A 112 -35.21 77.70 -27.80
N ASP A 113 -36.27 77.62 -28.61
CA ASP A 113 -37.08 76.41 -28.80
C ASP A 113 -36.37 75.26 -29.53
N ALA A 114 -35.42 75.53 -30.43
CA ALA A 114 -34.64 74.51 -31.12
C ALA A 114 -33.58 73.88 -30.19
N ILE A 115 -33.00 74.67 -29.28
CA ILE A 115 -32.10 74.16 -28.24
C ILE A 115 -32.90 73.30 -27.25
N LYS A 116 -34.10 73.74 -26.88
CA LYS A 116 -34.98 72.99 -25.98
C LYS A 116 -35.41 71.65 -26.59
N SER A 117 -35.81 71.63 -27.86
CA SER A 117 -36.21 70.40 -28.54
C SER A 117 -35.04 69.45 -28.79
N LEU A 118 -33.84 69.98 -29.07
CA LEU A 118 -32.62 69.17 -29.17
C LEU A 118 -32.21 68.59 -27.81
N GLY A 119 -32.33 69.37 -26.73
CA GLY A 119 -32.08 68.92 -25.36
C GLY A 119 -33.06 67.81 -24.96
N GLU A 120 -34.36 67.96 -25.25
CA GLU A 120 -35.35 66.91 -25.05
C GLU A 120 -35.07 65.67 -25.91
N GLY A 121 -34.62 65.84 -27.16
CA GLY A 121 -34.21 64.75 -28.05
C GLY A 121 -32.98 63.98 -27.55
N LEU A 122 -31.95 64.69 -27.07
CA LEU A 122 -30.76 64.11 -26.45
C LEU A 122 -31.08 63.40 -25.14
N ASN A 123 -32.00 63.96 -24.35
CA ASN A 123 -32.43 63.33 -23.09
C ASN A 123 -33.25 62.06 -23.35
N ARG A 124 -34.09 62.07 -24.40
CA ARG A 124 -34.78 60.86 -24.88
C ARG A 124 -33.80 59.81 -25.39
N LEU A 125 -32.83 60.21 -26.20
CA LEU A 125 -31.79 59.29 -26.69
C LEU A 125 -30.98 58.69 -25.53
N SER A 126 -30.57 59.50 -24.56
CA SER A 126 -29.86 59.04 -23.36
C SER A 126 -30.69 58.04 -22.57
N THR A 127 -31.99 58.32 -22.40
CA THR A 127 -32.92 57.40 -21.72
C THR A 127 -33.09 56.09 -22.49
N THR A 128 -33.24 56.14 -23.82
CA THR A 128 -33.35 54.94 -24.67
C THR A 128 -32.06 54.13 -24.71
N THR A 129 -30.89 54.78 -24.79
CA THR A 129 -29.59 54.11 -24.73
C THR A 129 -29.38 53.45 -23.37
N SER A 130 -29.78 54.11 -22.26
CA SER A 130 -29.74 53.52 -20.92
C SER A 130 -30.63 52.28 -20.80
N GLN A 131 -31.80 52.29 -21.46
CA GLN A 131 -32.71 51.14 -21.51
C GLN A 131 -32.16 49.99 -22.38
N LEU A 132 -31.45 50.31 -23.47
CA LEU A 132 -30.78 49.30 -24.31
C LEU A 132 -29.62 48.62 -23.58
N THR A 133 -28.85 49.34 -22.76
CA THR A 133 -27.84 48.73 -21.88
C THR A 133 -28.47 47.77 -20.88
N THR A 134 -29.60 48.13 -20.25
CA THR A 134 -30.30 47.21 -19.34
C THR A 134 -30.90 45.98 -20.03
N LEU A 135 -31.29 46.10 -21.31
CA LEU A 135 -31.74 44.96 -22.10
C LEU A 135 -30.56 44.01 -22.41
N GLY A 136 -29.39 44.57 -22.72
CA GLY A 136 -28.13 43.84 -22.89
C GLY A 136 -27.74 43.03 -21.65
N ASP A 137 -27.84 43.65 -20.47
CA ASP A 137 -27.58 42.99 -19.17
C ASP A 137 -28.60 41.86 -18.88
N ALA A 138 -29.88 42.06 -19.24
CA ALA A 138 -30.92 41.05 -19.09
C ALA A 138 -30.74 39.85 -20.05
N THR A 139 -30.27 40.08 -21.28
CA THR A 139 -29.92 38.99 -22.21
C THR A 139 -28.71 38.21 -21.73
N ASN A 140 -27.68 38.89 -21.22
CA ASN A 140 -26.50 38.22 -20.66
C ASN A 140 -26.85 37.35 -19.44
N ALA A 141 -27.73 37.83 -18.57
CA ALA A 141 -28.23 37.05 -17.43
C ALA A 141 -29.04 35.81 -17.85
N THR A 142 -29.75 35.87 -18.99
CA THR A 142 -30.53 34.74 -19.53
C THR A 142 -29.63 33.67 -20.14
N ASP A 143 -28.58 34.09 -20.84
CA ASP A 143 -27.56 33.18 -21.36
C ASP A 143 -26.77 32.50 -20.22
N GLU A 144 -26.38 33.28 -19.20
CA GLU A 144 -25.74 32.76 -18.00
C GLU A 144 -26.64 31.76 -17.24
N TYR A 145 -27.93 32.08 -17.08
CA TYR A 145 -28.90 31.17 -16.47
C TYR A 145 -29.00 29.85 -17.26
N THR A 146 -29.08 29.93 -18.59
CA THR A 146 -29.15 28.75 -19.45
C THR A 146 -27.88 27.90 -19.33
N GLN A 147 -26.71 28.53 -19.26
CA GLN A 147 -25.44 27.85 -19.05
C GLN A 147 -25.37 27.17 -17.68
N ARG A 148 -25.82 27.84 -16.62
CA ARG A 148 -25.89 27.27 -15.26
C ARG A 148 -26.88 26.11 -15.17
N VAL A 149 -28.03 26.18 -15.84
CA VAL A 149 -29.00 25.07 -15.90
C VAL A 149 -28.41 23.87 -16.64
N ARG A 150 -27.71 24.08 -17.76
CA ARG A 150 -27.00 23.00 -18.47
C ARG A 150 -25.90 22.37 -17.61
N SER A 151 -25.11 23.18 -16.92
CA SER A 151 -24.07 22.71 -16.00
C SER A 151 -24.65 21.96 -14.79
N ALA A 152 -25.79 22.42 -14.26
CA ALA A 152 -26.52 21.72 -13.20
C ALA A 152 -27.06 20.37 -13.69
N ALA A 153 -27.60 20.30 -14.91
CA ALA A 153 -28.05 19.05 -15.51
C ALA A 153 -26.89 18.04 -15.66
N GLN A 154 -25.71 18.49 -16.11
CA GLN A 154 -24.50 17.67 -16.16
C GLN A 154 -24.05 17.21 -14.77
N SER A 155 -24.12 18.10 -13.77
CA SER A 155 -23.79 17.76 -12.39
C SER A 155 -24.73 16.72 -11.80
N LEU A 156 -26.03 16.77 -12.15
CA LEU A 156 -27.00 15.75 -11.76
C LEU A 156 -26.72 14.41 -12.44
N ASP A 157 -26.28 14.38 -13.69
CA ASP A 157 -25.86 13.15 -14.35
C ASP A 157 -24.64 12.52 -13.64
N ASN A 158 -23.64 13.34 -13.33
CA ASN A 158 -22.47 12.91 -12.55
C ASN A 158 -22.85 12.38 -11.15
N ILE A 159 -23.83 13.00 -10.47
CA ILE A 159 -24.35 12.50 -9.19
C ILE A 159 -25.00 11.13 -9.34
N ASN A 160 -25.77 10.90 -10.41
CA ASN A 160 -26.38 9.60 -10.65
C ASN A 160 -25.32 8.51 -10.89
N VAL A 161 -24.28 8.82 -11.66
CA VAL A 161 -23.14 7.91 -11.87
C VAL A 161 -22.43 7.61 -10.55
N ALA A 162 -22.10 8.64 -9.78
CA ALA A 162 -21.45 8.48 -8.47
C ALA A 162 -22.32 7.69 -7.48
N TYR A 163 -23.63 7.91 -7.49
CA TYR A 163 -24.57 7.17 -6.65
C TYR A 163 -24.62 5.69 -7.03
N LYS A 164 -24.66 5.37 -8.34
CA LYS A 164 -24.60 3.99 -8.82
C LYS A 164 -23.29 3.32 -8.38
N GLN A 165 -22.17 3.99 -8.56
CA GLN A 165 -20.86 3.48 -8.15
C GLN A 165 -20.75 3.30 -6.63
N THR A 166 -21.36 4.20 -5.86
CA THR A 166 -21.42 4.09 -4.39
C THR A 166 -22.30 2.92 -3.95
N ALA A 167 -23.43 2.68 -4.62
CA ALA A 167 -24.29 1.53 -4.35
C ALA A 167 -23.56 0.21 -4.65
N GLU A 168 -22.83 0.14 -5.77
CA GLU A 168 -21.98 -1.00 -6.10
C GLU A 168 -20.87 -1.21 -5.07
N ALA A 169 -20.18 -0.15 -4.65
CA ALA A 169 -19.16 -0.20 -3.61
C ALA A 169 -19.73 -0.62 -2.24
N MET A 170 -20.92 -0.17 -1.87
CA MET A 170 -21.60 -0.61 -0.64
C MET A 170 -21.98 -2.08 -0.70
N SER A 171 -22.45 -2.57 -1.86
CA SER A 171 -22.71 -3.99 -2.07
C SER A 171 -21.44 -4.82 -1.96
N ALA A 172 -20.36 -4.40 -2.62
CA ALA A 172 -19.05 -5.04 -2.52
C ALA A 172 -18.50 -5.03 -1.09
N MET A 173 -18.66 -3.93 -0.35
CA MET A 173 -18.28 -3.82 1.05
C MET A 173 -19.07 -4.79 1.94
N SER A 174 -20.38 -4.92 1.70
CA SER A 174 -21.22 -5.88 2.42
C SER A 174 -20.75 -7.31 2.19
N SER A 175 -20.47 -7.68 0.94
CA SER A 175 -19.94 -9.01 0.60
C SER A 175 -18.57 -9.25 1.22
N ALA A 176 -17.65 -8.28 1.12
CA ALA A 176 -16.33 -8.36 1.74
C ALA A 176 -16.40 -8.49 3.29
N THR A 177 -17.39 -7.84 3.91
CA THR A 177 -17.63 -7.98 5.36
C THR A 177 -18.13 -9.38 5.72
N ALA A 178 -18.98 -9.98 4.88
CA ALA A 178 -19.41 -11.37 5.05
C ALA A 178 -18.22 -12.34 4.90
N ASP A 179 -17.40 -12.14 3.87
CA ASP A 179 -16.19 -12.94 3.64
C ASP A 179 -15.18 -12.80 4.80
N ALA A 180 -15.00 -11.59 5.34
CA ALA A 180 -14.15 -11.36 6.50
C ALA A 180 -14.64 -12.12 7.75
N LYS A 181 -15.95 -12.22 7.94
CA LYS A 181 -16.55 -13.01 9.04
C LYS A 181 -16.30 -14.51 8.83
N GLU A 182 -16.49 -15.01 7.61
CA GLU A 182 -16.20 -16.40 7.24
C GLU A 182 -14.71 -16.71 7.48
N TYR A 183 -13.81 -15.84 7.04
CA TYR A 183 -12.37 -15.95 7.25
C TYR A 183 -12.02 -15.98 8.74
N HIS A 184 -12.64 -15.12 9.56
CA HIS A 184 -12.42 -15.12 11.01
C HIS A 184 -12.82 -16.48 11.64
N LEU A 185 -13.97 -17.04 11.23
CA LEU A 185 -14.39 -18.38 11.68
C LEU A 185 -13.40 -19.46 11.23
N GLN A 186 -12.90 -19.37 9.99
CA GLN A 186 -11.94 -20.33 9.46
C GLN A 186 -10.60 -20.26 10.20
N VAL A 187 -10.07 -19.06 10.47
CA VAL A 187 -8.86 -18.87 11.28
C VAL A 187 -9.05 -19.37 12.71
N GLN A 188 -10.22 -19.13 13.31
CA GLN A 188 -10.55 -19.69 14.62
C GLN A 188 -10.53 -21.22 14.59
N ASN A 189 -11.07 -21.83 13.53
CA ASN A 189 -11.07 -23.28 13.38
C ASN A 189 -9.66 -23.84 13.16
N VAL A 190 -8.83 -23.18 12.35
CA VAL A 190 -7.40 -23.52 12.18
C VAL A 190 -6.67 -23.41 13.52
N THR A 191 -6.93 -22.38 14.31
CA THR A 191 -6.32 -22.20 15.64
C THR A 191 -6.74 -23.32 16.60
N LYS A 192 -8.02 -23.71 16.60
CA LYS A 192 -8.49 -24.87 17.37
C LYS A 192 -7.82 -26.17 16.93
N ASN A 193 -7.71 -26.39 15.62
CA ASN A 193 -7.05 -27.56 15.06
C ASN A 193 -5.56 -27.60 15.39
N LEU A 194 -4.86 -26.46 15.34
CA LEU A 194 -3.45 -26.36 15.75
C LEU A 194 -3.28 -26.62 17.25
N GLY A 195 -4.20 -26.12 18.09
CA GLY A 195 -4.22 -26.42 19.52
C GLY A 195 -4.42 -27.92 19.78
N ALA A 196 -5.37 -28.56 19.07
CA ALA A 196 -5.58 -29.99 19.13
C ALA A 196 -4.35 -30.78 18.64
N LEU A 197 -3.67 -30.32 17.59
CA LEU A 197 -2.47 -30.96 17.06
C LEU A 197 -1.30 -30.87 18.04
N ASN A 198 -1.11 -29.73 18.71
CA ASN A 198 -0.14 -29.62 19.80
C ASN A 198 -0.45 -30.57 20.96
N ALA A 199 -1.73 -30.71 21.33
CA ALA A 199 -2.13 -31.67 22.37
C ALA A 199 -1.86 -33.13 21.95
N VAL A 200 -2.06 -33.47 20.67
CA VAL A 200 -1.67 -34.77 20.12
C VAL A 200 -0.15 -34.95 20.14
N TYR A 201 0.63 -33.91 19.85
CA TYR A 201 2.09 -33.97 19.89
C TYR A 201 2.62 -34.25 21.30
N GLU A 202 2.04 -33.61 22.32
CA GLU A 202 2.37 -33.86 23.71
C GLU A 202 1.93 -35.28 24.13
N MET A 203 0.77 -35.73 23.66
CA MET A 203 0.29 -37.10 23.85
C MET A 203 1.21 -38.14 23.18
N GLU A 204 1.68 -37.91 21.95
CA GLU A 204 2.64 -38.81 21.28
C GLU A 204 3.98 -38.85 22.01
N LEU A 205 4.49 -37.71 22.48
CA LEU A 205 5.70 -37.70 23.30
C LEU A 205 5.51 -38.49 24.59
N GLN A 206 4.35 -38.35 25.24
CA GLN A 206 4.01 -39.13 26.41
C GLN A 206 3.93 -40.62 26.08
N ASP A 207 3.22 -40.99 25.00
CA ASP A 207 3.03 -42.37 24.58
C ASP A 207 4.35 -43.03 24.21
N ALA A 208 5.21 -42.34 23.45
CA ALA A 208 6.58 -42.76 23.15
C ALA A 208 7.40 -43.00 24.43
N ASN A 209 7.24 -42.16 25.45
CA ASN A 209 7.91 -42.35 26.74
C ASN A 209 7.39 -43.60 27.48
N THR A 210 6.07 -43.83 27.49
CA THR A 210 5.49 -45.09 28.00
C THR A 210 5.94 -46.32 27.21
N HIS A 211 6.08 -46.20 25.88
CA HIS A 211 6.57 -47.24 25.01
C HIS A 211 8.04 -47.56 25.31
N LEU A 212 8.90 -46.55 25.48
CA LEU A 212 10.30 -46.74 25.90
C LEU A 212 10.39 -47.41 27.27
N LYS A 213 9.53 -47.03 28.22
CA LYS A 213 9.48 -47.66 29.54
C LYS A 213 9.07 -49.13 29.46
N SER A 214 8.08 -49.43 28.63
CA SER A 214 7.63 -50.80 28.35
C SER A 214 8.71 -51.62 27.66
N MET A 215 9.43 -51.04 26.70
CA MET A 215 10.60 -51.67 26.06
C MET A 215 11.70 -51.96 27.07
N ASN A 216 12.09 -51.01 27.92
CA ASN A 216 13.10 -51.23 28.95
C ASN A 216 12.69 -52.36 29.90
N LYS A 217 11.41 -52.42 30.30
CA LYS A 217 10.89 -53.51 31.12
C LYS A 217 10.93 -54.84 30.37
N PHE A 218 10.56 -54.85 29.08
CA PHE A 218 10.64 -56.02 28.22
C PHE A 218 12.07 -56.55 28.11
N TYR A 219 13.06 -55.68 27.85
CA TYR A 219 14.47 -56.04 27.83
C TYR A 219 14.93 -56.64 29.16
N GLY A 220 14.52 -56.06 30.29
CA GLY A 220 14.79 -56.62 31.62
C GLY A 220 14.21 -58.02 31.79
N THR A 221 12.94 -58.23 31.43
CA THR A 221 12.33 -59.57 31.48
C THR A 221 12.95 -60.57 30.52
N LEU A 222 13.38 -60.12 29.34
CA LEU A 222 14.07 -60.96 28.36
C LEU A 222 15.45 -61.38 28.88
N SER A 223 16.19 -60.45 29.49
CA SER A 223 17.46 -60.73 30.14
C SER A 223 17.30 -61.73 31.27
N GLN A 224 16.28 -61.55 32.12
CA GLN A 224 15.95 -62.49 33.19
C GLN A 224 15.58 -63.87 32.64
N ALA A 225 14.80 -63.94 31.57
CA ALA A 225 14.44 -65.20 30.92
C ALA A 225 15.66 -65.91 30.33
N MET A 226 16.58 -65.16 29.70
CA MET A 226 17.84 -65.70 29.20
C MET A 226 18.73 -66.23 30.33
N GLU A 227 18.82 -65.52 31.46
CA GLU A 227 19.57 -65.97 32.63
C GLU A 227 18.98 -67.24 33.26
N ASN A 228 17.65 -67.34 33.33
CA ASN A 228 16.96 -68.55 33.75
C ASN A 228 17.20 -69.72 32.78
N LEU A 229 17.24 -69.46 31.46
CA LEU A 229 17.56 -70.49 30.45
C LEU A 229 18.99 -71.00 30.59
N VAL A 230 19.96 -70.10 30.81
CA VAL A 230 21.36 -70.48 31.06
C VAL A 230 21.45 -71.32 32.34
N SER A 231 20.75 -70.92 33.39
CA SER A 231 20.73 -71.65 34.66
C SER A 231 20.10 -73.04 34.51
N ALA A 232 18.96 -73.16 33.80
CA ALA A 232 18.34 -74.44 33.50
C ALA A 232 19.23 -75.36 32.66
N GLY A 233 20.02 -74.78 31.73
CA GLY A 233 21.05 -75.51 31.00
C GLY A 233 22.11 -76.10 31.92
N LYS A 234 22.57 -75.31 32.90
CA LYS A 234 23.54 -75.75 33.92
C LYS A 234 22.98 -76.84 34.84
N ASP A 235 21.72 -76.70 35.27
CA ASP A 235 21.03 -77.71 36.07
C ASP A 235 20.83 -79.01 35.29
N THR A 236 20.56 -78.92 33.99
CA THR A 236 20.45 -80.09 33.10
C THR A 236 21.79 -80.81 32.93
N GLU A 237 22.89 -80.06 32.86
CA GLU A 237 24.24 -80.61 32.82
C GLU A 237 24.58 -81.35 34.13
N GLN A 238 24.29 -80.74 35.29
CA GLN A 238 24.45 -81.40 36.59
C GLN A 238 23.58 -82.65 36.72
N PHE A 239 22.32 -82.59 36.26
CA PHE A 239 21.42 -83.74 36.26
C PHE A 239 21.98 -84.88 35.42
N LYS A 240 22.51 -84.58 34.22
CA LYS A 240 23.19 -85.58 33.37
C LYS A 240 24.37 -86.24 34.09
N ASP A 241 25.19 -85.45 34.79
CA ASP A 241 26.32 -85.96 35.57
C ASP A 241 25.88 -86.85 36.73
N GLU A 242 24.85 -86.47 37.48
CA GLU A 242 24.30 -87.31 38.55
C GLU A 242 23.67 -88.60 38.01
N VAL A 243 22.94 -88.55 36.89
CA VAL A 243 22.42 -89.75 36.22
C VAL A 243 23.56 -90.66 35.73
N ALA A 244 24.65 -90.09 35.22
CA ALA A 244 25.83 -90.85 34.82
C ALA A 244 26.48 -91.54 36.04
N LYS A 245 26.67 -90.83 37.15
CA LYS A 245 27.16 -91.42 38.43
C LYS A 245 26.22 -92.51 38.94
N LEU A 246 24.91 -92.28 38.89
CA LEU A 246 23.90 -93.26 39.31
C LEU A 246 23.98 -94.53 38.47
N THR A 247 24.21 -94.40 37.16
CA THR A 247 24.41 -95.54 36.23
C THR A 247 25.68 -96.31 36.57
N VAL A 248 26.79 -95.62 36.88
CA VAL A 248 28.03 -96.25 37.34
C VAL A 248 27.80 -97.00 38.66
N ASN A 249 27.12 -96.37 39.62
CA ASN A 249 26.80 -97.00 40.90
C ASN A 249 25.88 -98.22 40.73
N LEU A 250 24.83 -98.13 39.91
CA LEU A 250 23.96 -99.27 39.59
C LEU A 250 24.73 -100.42 38.94
N ASN A 251 25.63 -100.13 38.00
CA ASN A 251 26.49 -101.15 37.39
C ASN A 251 27.43 -101.78 38.43
N SER A 252 28.01 -100.99 39.34
CA SER A 252 28.85 -101.50 40.41
C SER A 252 28.07 -102.42 41.37
N LEU A 253 26.84 -102.02 41.72
CA LEU A 253 25.94 -102.78 42.58
C LEU A 253 25.51 -104.09 41.90
N ASN A 254 25.14 -104.04 40.62
CA ASN A 254 24.79 -105.22 39.83
C ASN A 254 25.97 -106.18 39.67
N ARG A 255 27.21 -105.66 39.61
CA ARG A 255 28.44 -106.46 39.60
C ARG A 255 28.68 -107.16 40.93
N VAL A 256 28.42 -106.50 42.07
CA VAL A 256 28.47 -107.10 43.40
C VAL A 256 27.39 -108.18 43.54
N TYR A 257 26.15 -107.92 43.13
CA TYR A 257 25.08 -108.91 43.12
C TYR A 257 25.39 -110.10 42.21
N GLY A 258 25.95 -109.87 41.02
CA GLY A 258 26.38 -110.94 40.11
C GLY A 258 27.54 -111.77 40.67
N ASN A 259 28.51 -111.13 41.33
CA ASN A 259 29.58 -111.82 42.03
C ASN A 259 29.05 -112.64 43.22
N MET A 260 28.05 -112.13 43.94
CA MET A 260 27.36 -112.87 45.01
C MET A 260 26.59 -114.06 44.46
N LEU A 261 25.89 -113.90 43.34
CA LEU A 261 25.15 -114.98 42.66
C LEU A 261 26.10 -116.07 42.13
N ASN A 262 27.22 -115.69 41.52
CA ASN A 262 28.24 -116.63 41.07
C ASN A 262 28.93 -117.34 42.24
N ALA A 263 29.20 -116.63 43.34
CA ALA A 263 29.73 -117.24 44.56
C ALA A 263 28.72 -118.21 45.21
N MET A 264 27.43 -117.91 45.16
CA MET A 264 26.37 -118.82 45.63
C MET A 264 26.21 -120.07 44.73
N ARG A 265 26.32 -119.92 43.40
CA ARG A 265 26.22 -121.03 42.44
C ARG A 265 27.48 -121.89 42.35
N ALA A 266 28.65 -121.35 42.70
CA ALA A 266 29.90 -122.11 42.77
C ALA A 266 30.01 -122.97 44.04
N THR A 267 29.12 -122.77 45.02
CA THR A 267 29.10 -123.48 46.30
C THR A 267 28.01 -124.57 46.36
N SER A 268 27.37 -124.88 45.23
CA SER A 268 26.44 -126.00 45.03
C SER A 268 26.92 -126.90 43.90
#